data_AF-A0AAV9QYS4-F1
#
_entry.id   AF-A0AAV9QYS4-F1
#
_cell.length_a   1.000
_cell.length_b   1.000
_cell.length_c   1.000
_cell.angle_alpha   90.00
_cell.angle_beta   90.00
_cell.angle_gamma   90.00
#
_symmetry.space_group_name_H-M   'P 1'
#
loop_
_entity.id
_entity.type
_entity.pdbx_description
1 polymer ?
#
loop_
_entity_poly.entity_id
_entity_poly.type
_entity_poly.pdbx_seq_one_letter_code
_entity_poly.pdbx_strand_id
1 'polypeptide(L)'
;MERIYPSALRSITSLHSFAGIMWFTGVAIASVYGAISVLGLIGNITLIKTFCSAKSIRNVPNLFMSSLALGDVLLLVTCAPVDASRYLSEEWLFGRVGCKVIPFIQLTSVGVSVFTLTALSADRYRAIVKPLDLQKSTTTTSIVLRAAFIWVSSLILAIPEAVYSDLHTFNVTSTNESFVTCAPYPHAGKLHPQIHSMASFLIFYVIPLLVISMYYSFITRSLFKSASNLPVEGNVHARRQVESRKRLAKTVLVFVGLFAVCWLPSHIIYLYRSYHYSQ
;
A
#
# COMPACT_ATOMS: atom_id res chain seq x y z
N MET A 1 -52.87 15.72 26.47
CA MET A 1 -51.40 15.92 26.52
C MET A 1 -50.68 14.57 26.38
N GLU A 2 -51.07 13.73 25.40
CA GLU A 2 -50.76 12.28 25.43
C GLU A 2 -50.29 11.68 24.09
N ARG A 3 -50.00 12.51 23.07
CA ARG A 3 -49.50 12.05 21.75
C ARG A 3 -48.01 12.34 21.48
N ILE A 4 -47.28 12.96 22.42
CA ILE A 4 -45.87 13.35 22.22
C ILE A 4 -44.89 12.26 22.72
N TYR A 5 -45.33 11.40 23.64
CA TYR A 5 -44.51 10.32 24.19
C TYR A 5 -44.16 9.18 23.19
N PRO A 6 -45.07 8.67 22.33
CA PRO A 6 -44.76 7.53 21.47
C PRO A 6 -43.85 7.87 20.29
N SER A 7 -43.74 9.14 19.89
CA SER A 7 -42.80 9.60 18.85
C SER A 7 -41.40 9.82 19.42
N ALA A 8 -41.28 10.42 20.61
CA ALA A 8 -40.01 10.57 21.32
C ALA A 8 -39.39 9.22 21.70
N LEU A 9 -40.19 8.28 22.23
CA LEU A 9 -39.72 6.93 22.57
C LEU A 9 -39.30 6.12 21.34
N ARG A 10 -39.98 6.31 20.19
CA ARG A 10 -39.63 5.69 18.91
C ARG A 10 -38.38 6.31 18.28
N SER A 11 -38.18 7.61 18.49
CA SER A 11 -36.94 8.31 18.10
C SER A 11 -35.75 7.87 18.97
N ILE A 12 -35.93 7.75 20.29
CA ILE A 12 -34.90 7.27 21.23
C ILE A 12 -34.53 5.81 20.95
N THR A 13 -35.51 4.93 20.74
CA THR A 13 -35.24 3.53 20.36
C THR A 13 -34.59 3.42 18.98
N SER A 14 -34.95 4.28 18.02
CA SER A 14 -34.26 4.35 16.72
C SER A 14 -32.81 4.81 16.85
N LEU A 15 -32.52 5.83 17.70
CA LEU A 15 -31.17 6.31 17.99
C LEU A 15 -30.34 5.25 18.71
N HIS A 16 -30.91 4.55 19.68
CA HIS A 16 -30.23 3.47 20.41
C HIS A 16 -29.95 2.25 19.51
N SER A 17 -30.88 1.91 18.61
CA SER A 17 -30.64 0.90 17.58
C SER A 17 -29.58 1.33 16.58
N PHE A 18 -29.58 2.59 16.14
CA PHE A 18 -28.60 3.11 15.18
C PHE A 18 -27.19 3.16 15.79
N ALA A 19 -27.07 3.65 17.03
CA ALA A 19 -25.83 3.64 17.80
C ALA A 19 -25.34 2.21 18.06
N GLY A 20 -26.25 1.29 18.38
CA GLY A 20 -25.94 -0.14 18.51
C GLY A 20 -25.39 -0.74 17.22
N ILE A 21 -26.05 -0.49 16.08
CA ILE A 21 -25.58 -0.97 14.76
C ILE A 21 -24.21 -0.38 14.41
N MET A 22 -23.99 0.91 14.65
CA MET A 22 -22.69 1.57 14.43
C MET A 22 -21.60 0.95 15.31
N TRP A 23 -21.88 0.70 16.59
CA TRP A 23 -20.96 0.05 17.51
C TRP A 23 -20.61 -1.38 17.07
N PHE A 24 -21.61 -2.22 16.77
CA PHE A 24 -21.37 -3.58 16.30
C PHE A 24 -20.58 -3.60 14.99
N THR A 25 -20.86 -2.66 14.09
CA THR A 25 -20.12 -2.50 12.82
C THR A 25 -18.66 -2.12 13.09
N GLY A 26 -18.41 -1.18 13.99
CA GLY A 26 -17.07 -0.75 14.37
C GLY A 26 -16.25 -1.89 15.00
N VAL A 27 -16.85 -2.64 15.92
CA VAL A 27 -16.23 -3.82 16.55
C VAL A 27 -15.93 -4.91 15.52
N ALA A 28 -16.85 -5.16 14.58
CA ALA A 28 -16.63 -6.13 13.51
C ALA A 28 -15.45 -5.73 12.61
N ILE A 29 -15.39 -4.46 12.19
CA ILE A 29 -14.29 -3.94 11.37
C ILE A 29 -12.96 -4.02 12.13
N ALA A 30 -12.92 -3.58 13.39
CA ALA A 30 -11.72 -3.67 14.22
C ALA A 30 -11.23 -5.12 14.40
N SER A 31 -12.16 -6.06 14.57
CA SER A 31 -11.84 -7.50 14.66
C SER A 31 -11.22 -8.03 13.37
N VAL A 32 -11.70 -7.58 12.20
CA VAL A 32 -11.12 -7.90 10.89
C VAL A 32 -9.70 -7.34 10.77
N TYR A 33 -9.46 -6.08 11.14
CA TYR A 33 -8.11 -5.51 11.19
C TYR A 33 -7.18 -6.30 12.12
N GLY A 34 -7.68 -6.76 13.26
CA GLY A 34 -6.95 -7.63 14.18
C GLY A 34 -6.54 -8.95 13.53
N ALA A 35 -7.48 -9.63 12.86
CA ALA A 35 -7.19 -10.88 12.15
C ALA A 35 -6.18 -10.68 11.01
N ILE A 36 -6.32 -9.61 10.22
CA ILE A 36 -5.36 -9.24 9.16
C ILE A 36 -3.97 -9.00 9.73
N SER A 37 -3.89 -8.28 10.86
CA SER A 37 -2.63 -7.98 11.54
C SER A 37 -1.93 -9.26 12.00
N VAL A 38 -2.65 -10.16 12.68
CA VAL A 38 -2.07 -11.42 13.17
C VAL A 38 -1.60 -12.31 12.01
N LEU A 39 -2.47 -12.58 11.04
CA LEU A 39 -2.15 -13.45 9.90
C LEU A 39 -1.02 -12.86 9.05
N GLY A 40 -1.09 -11.55 8.79
CA GLY A 40 -0.08 -10.82 8.03
C GLY A 40 1.28 -10.79 8.72
N LEU A 41 1.33 -10.60 10.04
CA LEU A 41 2.58 -10.63 10.80
C LEU A 41 3.20 -12.02 10.78
N ILE A 42 2.43 -13.08 11.02
CA ILE A 42 2.92 -14.46 10.97
C ILE A 42 3.52 -14.75 9.58
N GLY A 43 2.79 -14.41 8.51
CA GLY A 43 3.24 -14.64 7.14
C GLY A 43 4.51 -13.87 6.78
N ASN A 44 4.52 -12.56 7.00
CA ASN A 44 5.64 -11.69 6.63
C ASN A 44 6.90 -11.95 7.47
N ILE A 45 6.76 -12.17 8.78
CA ILE A 45 7.89 -12.54 9.64
C ILE A 45 8.49 -13.88 9.21
N THR A 46 7.64 -14.85 8.87
CA THR A 46 8.11 -16.15 8.36
C THR A 46 8.89 -16.00 7.05
N LEU A 47 8.43 -15.13 6.14
CA LEU A 47 9.12 -14.84 4.88
C LEU A 47 10.51 -14.23 5.15
N ILE A 48 10.58 -13.20 6.00
CA ILE A 48 11.83 -12.55 6.39
C ILE A 48 12.79 -13.56 7.05
N LYS A 49 12.29 -14.37 8.00
CA LYS A 49 13.08 -15.39 8.69
C LYS A 49 13.67 -16.41 7.72
N THR A 50 12.86 -16.87 6.76
CA THR A 50 13.29 -17.81 5.71
C THR A 50 14.41 -17.21 4.87
N PHE A 51 14.25 -15.96 4.42
CA PHE A 51 15.26 -15.23 3.64
C PHE A 51 16.58 -15.04 4.41
N CYS A 52 16.52 -14.66 5.68
CA CYS A 52 17.71 -14.46 6.51
C CYS A 52 18.48 -15.77 6.74
N SER A 53 17.75 -16.87 6.98
CA SER A 53 18.32 -18.17 7.38
C SER A 53 18.96 -18.93 6.22
N ALA A 54 18.41 -18.85 5.01
CA ALA A 54 18.89 -19.63 3.87
C ALA A 54 19.79 -18.79 2.94
N LYS A 55 21.11 -19.00 3.01
CA LYS A 55 22.07 -18.34 2.09
C LYS A 55 21.85 -18.72 0.62
N SER A 56 21.39 -19.94 0.35
CA SER A 56 21.16 -20.46 -1.01
C SER A 56 20.02 -19.80 -1.77
N ILE A 57 19.10 -19.11 -1.08
CA ILE A 57 17.94 -18.44 -1.68
C ILE A 57 18.14 -16.93 -1.88
N ARG A 58 19.35 -16.40 -1.66
CA ARG A 58 19.63 -14.96 -1.77
C ARG A 58 19.81 -14.54 -3.23
N ASN A 59 18.70 -14.24 -3.89
CA ASN A 59 18.66 -13.71 -5.26
C ASN A 59 17.84 -12.40 -5.31
N VAL A 60 17.84 -11.74 -6.47
CA VAL A 60 17.16 -10.44 -6.67
C VAL A 60 15.68 -10.51 -6.26
N PRO A 61 14.85 -11.45 -6.76
CA PRO A 61 13.46 -11.56 -6.36
C PRO A 61 13.26 -11.76 -4.85
N ASN A 62 14.04 -12.64 -4.23
CA ASN A 62 13.83 -13.00 -2.83
C ASN A 62 14.22 -11.87 -1.87
N LEU A 63 15.24 -11.05 -2.21
CA LEU A 63 15.58 -9.86 -1.44
C LEU A 63 14.48 -8.80 -1.53
N PHE A 64 13.93 -8.57 -2.73
CA PHE A 64 12.82 -7.66 -2.92
C PHE A 64 11.53 -8.15 -2.23
N MET A 65 11.25 -9.45 -2.25
CA MET A 65 10.15 -10.03 -1.46
C MET A 65 10.36 -9.83 0.04
N SER A 66 11.59 -9.97 0.55
CA SER A 66 11.90 -9.67 1.95
C SER A 66 11.76 -8.18 2.27
N SER A 67 12.07 -7.29 1.32
CA SER A 67 11.88 -5.85 1.46
C SER A 67 10.39 -5.47 1.54
N LEU A 68 9.55 -6.09 0.71
CA LEU A 68 8.08 -5.95 0.78
C LEU A 68 7.57 -6.40 2.15
N ALA A 69 7.96 -7.60 2.59
CA ALA A 69 7.53 -8.14 3.88
C ALA A 69 7.93 -7.25 5.06
N LEU A 70 9.09 -6.58 5.00
CA LEU A 70 9.49 -5.62 6.04
C LEU A 70 8.59 -4.38 6.06
N GLY A 71 8.22 -3.86 4.89
CA GLY A 71 7.24 -2.77 4.78
C GLY A 71 5.87 -3.17 5.30
N ASP A 72 5.40 -4.37 4.94
CA ASP A 72 4.12 -4.90 5.40
C ASP A 72 4.11 -5.10 6.93
N VAL A 73 5.19 -5.63 7.53
CA VAL A 73 5.29 -5.73 9.00
C VAL A 73 5.19 -4.35 9.65
N LEU A 74 5.89 -3.34 9.10
CA LEU A 74 5.82 -1.98 9.63
C LEU A 74 4.38 -1.45 9.57
N LEU A 75 3.70 -1.60 8.43
CA LEU A 75 2.30 -1.20 8.24
C LEU A 75 1.34 -1.92 9.22
N LEU A 76 1.51 -3.24 9.41
CA LEU A 76 0.63 -4.04 10.26
C LEU A 76 0.85 -3.75 11.75
N VAL A 77 2.06 -3.42 12.17
CA VAL A 77 2.34 -3.05 13.57
C VAL A 77 1.87 -1.63 13.89
N THR A 78 1.95 -0.69 12.94
CA THR A 78 1.67 0.73 13.22
C THR A 78 0.33 1.21 12.67
N CYS A 79 0.08 1.02 11.38
CA CYS A 79 -1.07 1.62 10.70
C CYS A 79 -2.36 0.84 10.97
N ALA A 80 -2.32 -0.49 10.91
CA ALA A 80 -3.51 -1.32 11.09
C ALA A 80 -4.21 -1.13 12.46
N PRO A 81 -3.50 -1.02 13.61
CA PRO A 81 -4.14 -0.74 14.89
C PRO A 81 -4.74 0.67 14.96
N VAL A 82 -4.08 1.65 14.34
CA VAL A 82 -4.57 3.04 14.26
C VAL A 82 -5.80 3.14 13.36
N ASP A 83 -5.83 2.39 12.26
CA ASP A 83 -6.99 2.29 11.39
C ASP A 83 -8.15 1.60 12.11
N ALA A 84 -7.89 0.52 12.86
CA ALA A 84 -8.91 -0.14 13.68
C ALA A 84 -9.51 0.79 14.74
N SER A 85 -8.69 1.59 15.42
CA SER A 85 -9.18 2.47 16.48
C SER A 85 -10.09 3.59 15.95
N ARG A 86 -9.95 4.01 14.69
CA ARG A 86 -10.83 4.99 14.04
C ARG A 86 -12.28 4.51 13.90
N TYR A 87 -12.53 3.21 14.02
CA TYR A 87 -13.87 2.62 14.03
C TYR A 87 -14.43 2.39 15.44
N LEU A 88 -13.61 2.61 16.48
CA LEU A 88 -13.98 2.44 17.88
C LEU A 88 -14.02 3.76 18.64
N SER A 89 -13.34 4.79 18.13
CA SER A 89 -13.23 6.12 18.71
C SER A 89 -13.38 7.17 17.61
N GLU A 90 -14.15 8.22 17.89
CA GLU A 90 -14.29 9.40 17.03
C GLU A 90 -13.08 10.33 17.15
N GLU A 91 -12.39 10.29 18.29
CA GLU A 91 -11.20 11.10 18.57
C GLU A 91 -9.89 10.42 18.20
N TRP A 92 -8.89 11.24 17.88
CA TRP A 92 -7.53 10.79 17.64
C TRP A 92 -6.78 10.46 18.93
N LEU A 93 -6.48 9.18 19.13
CA LEU A 93 -5.90 8.65 20.38
C LEU A 93 -4.36 8.72 20.46
N PHE A 94 -3.65 8.98 19.35
CA PHE A 94 -2.18 8.80 19.28
C PHE A 94 -1.39 10.11 19.37
N GLY A 95 -2.05 11.20 19.77
CA GLY A 95 -1.46 12.54 19.90
C GLY A 95 -0.83 13.09 18.62
N ARG A 96 -0.18 14.26 18.72
CA ARG A 96 0.38 14.96 17.56
C ARG A 96 1.50 14.16 16.87
N VAL A 97 2.34 13.47 17.65
CA VAL A 97 3.44 12.65 17.11
C VAL A 97 2.89 11.52 16.24
N GLY A 98 1.89 10.78 16.73
CA GLY A 98 1.24 9.74 15.93
C GLY A 98 0.61 10.32 14.66
N CYS A 99 0.01 11.51 14.74
CA CYS A 99 -0.61 12.15 13.58
C CYS A 99 0.40 12.47 12.47
N LYS A 100 1.66 12.74 12.81
CA LYS A 100 2.74 12.94 11.83
C LYS A 100 3.36 11.64 11.35
N VAL A 101 3.62 10.71 12.27
CA VAL A 101 4.40 9.49 11.99
C VAL A 101 3.58 8.43 11.26
N ILE A 102 2.29 8.26 11.59
CA ILE A 102 1.49 7.17 11.02
C ILE A 102 1.23 7.36 9.51
N PRO A 103 0.78 8.54 9.02
CA PRO A 103 0.63 8.77 7.59
C PRO A 103 1.95 8.66 6.83
N PHE A 104 3.05 9.13 7.43
CA PHE A 104 4.40 8.99 6.89
C PHE A 104 4.82 7.53 6.70
N ILE A 105 4.62 6.69 7.72
CA ILE A 105 4.90 5.26 7.64
C ILE A 105 4.03 4.59 6.58
N GLN A 106 2.73 4.93 6.55
CA GLN A 106 1.79 4.38 5.57
C GLN A 106 2.25 4.68 4.14
N LEU A 107 2.54 5.95 3.83
CA LEU A 107 2.97 6.34 2.48
C LEU A 107 4.35 5.78 2.14
N THR A 108 5.27 5.70 3.11
CA THR A 108 6.56 5.03 2.93
C THR A 108 6.36 3.56 2.53
N SER A 109 5.47 2.84 3.23
CA SER A 109 5.16 1.45 2.91
C SER A 109 4.57 1.29 1.50
N VAL A 110 3.65 2.18 1.10
CA VAL A 110 3.11 2.22 -0.28
C VAL A 110 4.23 2.40 -1.30
N GLY A 111 5.13 3.36 -1.05
CA GLY A 111 6.31 3.62 -1.89
C GLY A 111 7.22 2.42 -2.03
N VAL A 112 7.62 1.83 -0.90
CA VAL A 112 8.47 0.63 -0.88
C VAL A 112 7.80 -0.48 -1.68
N SER A 113 6.49 -0.67 -1.51
CA SER A 113 5.73 -1.69 -2.23
C SER A 113 5.74 -1.47 -3.74
N VAL A 114 5.29 -0.31 -4.20
CA VAL A 114 5.11 -0.06 -5.63
C VAL A 114 6.44 0.07 -6.37
N PHE A 115 7.46 0.68 -5.75
CA PHE A 115 8.80 0.79 -6.36
C PHE A 115 9.52 -0.56 -6.37
N THR A 116 9.30 -1.41 -5.37
CA THR A 116 9.81 -2.79 -5.39
C THR A 116 9.15 -3.62 -6.48
N LEU A 117 7.82 -3.52 -6.66
CA LEU A 117 7.12 -4.18 -7.76
C LEU A 117 7.58 -3.68 -9.14
N THR A 118 7.89 -2.39 -9.25
CA THR A 118 8.47 -1.79 -10.46
C THR A 118 9.86 -2.35 -10.74
N ALA A 119 10.73 -2.41 -9.72
CA ALA A 119 12.07 -2.97 -9.84
C ALA A 119 12.04 -4.47 -10.19
N LEU A 120 11.13 -5.24 -9.58
CA LEU A 120 10.88 -6.64 -9.92
C LEU A 120 10.44 -6.78 -11.37
N SER A 121 9.51 -5.94 -11.85
CA SER A 121 9.04 -5.96 -13.23
C SER A 121 10.15 -5.64 -14.23
N ALA A 122 11.02 -4.67 -13.91
CA ALA A 122 12.19 -4.33 -14.71
C ALA A 122 13.22 -5.48 -14.75
N ASP A 123 13.44 -6.15 -13.62
CA ASP A 123 14.30 -7.32 -13.51
C ASP A 123 13.75 -8.50 -14.34
N ARG A 124 12.44 -8.75 -14.29
CA ARG A 124 11.77 -9.75 -15.14
C ARG A 124 11.87 -9.40 -16.61
N TYR A 125 11.71 -8.14 -16.98
CA TYR A 125 11.90 -7.67 -18.35
C TYR A 125 13.32 -7.95 -18.84
N ARG A 126 14.35 -7.57 -18.08
CA ARG A 126 15.76 -7.86 -18.45
C ARG A 126 16.01 -9.35 -18.59
N ALA A 127 15.50 -10.15 -17.64
CA ALA A 127 15.64 -11.59 -17.67
C ALA A 127 14.94 -12.27 -18.86
N ILE A 128 13.80 -11.78 -19.33
CA ILE A 128 13.05 -12.44 -20.41
C ILE A 128 13.44 -11.90 -21.79
N VAL A 129 13.62 -10.58 -21.91
CA VAL A 129 13.79 -9.91 -23.21
C VAL A 129 15.26 -9.75 -23.59
N LYS A 130 16.17 -9.59 -22.62
CA LYS A 130 17.61 -9.39 -22.85
C LYS A 130 18.47 -10.46 -22.16
N PRO A 131 18.35 -11.74 -22.55
CA PRO A 131 19.04 -12.84 -21.88
C PRO A 131 20.57 -12.76 -21.96
N LEU A 132 21.13 -12.09 -22.98
CA LEU A 132 22.58 -11.93 -23.17
C LEU A 132 23.21 -10.88 -22.23
N ASP A 133 22.44 -9.87 -21.80
CA ASP A 133 22.89 -8.88 -20.80
C ASP A 133 23.03 -9.48 -19.39
N LEU A 134 22.49 -10.69 -19.15
CA LEU A 134 22.54 -11.36 -17.85
C LEU A 134 23.89 -12.02 -17.53
N GLN A 135 24.84 -12.07 -18.48
CA GLN A 135 26.19 -12.59 -18.19
C GLN A 135 26.99 -11.71 -17.22
N LYS A 136 26.57 -10.46 -16.98
CA LYS A 136 27.04 -9.68 -15.83
C LYS A 136 26.34 -10.17 -14.56
N SER A 137 27.04 -11.04 -13.82
CA SER A 137 26.65 -11.45 -12.46
C SER A 137 26.27 -10.21 -11.64
N THR A 138 24.99 -10.08 -11.28
CA THR A 138 24.55 -8.99 -10.42
C THR A 138 25.05 -9.29 -9.01
N THR A 139 26.10 -8.60 -8.57
CA THR A 139 26.66 -8.74 -7.24
C THR A 139 25.61 -8.43 -6.18
N THR A 140 25.60 -9.17 -5.06
CA THR A 140 24.71 -8.95 -3.91
C THR A 140 24.69 -7.48 -3.45
N THR A 141 25.84 -6.81 -3.48
CA THR A 141 25.98 -5.38 -3.18
C THR A 141 25.10 -4.50 -4.08
N SER A 142 25.04 -4.77 -5.39
CA SER A 142 24.18 -4.00 -6.31
C SER A 142 22.70 -4.16 -5.99
N ILE A 143 22.29 -5.35 -5.54
CA ILE A 143 20.90 -5.64 -5.16
C ILE A 143 20.53 -4.88 -3.88
N VAL A 144 21.41 -4.92 -2.88
CA VAL A 144 21.23 -4.19 -1.61
C VAL A 144 21.17 -2.68 -1.87
N LEU A 145 22.04 -2.14 -2.74
CA LEU A 145 22.00 -0.73 -3.11
C LEU A 145 20.68 -0.33 -3.79
N ARG A 146 20.10 -1.19 -4.65
CA ARG A 146 18.78 -0.94 -5.25
C ARG A 146 17.67 -0.94 -4.21
N ALA A 147 17.69 -1.88 -3.27
CA ALA A 147 16.72 -1.90 -2.18
C ALA A 147 16.86 -0.67 -1.28
N ALA A 148 18.09 -0.31 -0.88
CA ALA A 148 18.35 0.91 -0.11
C ALA A 148 17.87 2.16 -0.85
N PHE A 149 18.09 2.26 -2.16
CA PHE A 149 17.57 3.36 -2.97
C PHE A 149 16.04 3.43 -2.96
N ILE A 150 15.34 2.28 -3.05
CA ILE A 150 13.88 2.23 -2.95
C ILE A 150 13.40 2.72 -1.59
N TRP A 151 14.03 2.28 -0.50
CA TRP A 151 13.67 2.72 0.85
C TRP A 151 13.90 4.21 1.04
N VAL A 152 15.09 4.71 0.67
CA VAL A 152 15.44 6.12 0.80
C VAL A 152 14.52 7.00 -0.05
N SER A 153 14.25 6.63 -1.31
CA SER A 153 13.34 7.39 -2.15
C SER A 153 11.92 7.39 -1.62
N SER A 154 11.43 6.26 -1.10
CA SER A 154 10.10 6.16 -0.49
C SER A 154 9.97 7.02 0.76
N LEU A 155 11.00 7.00 1.63
CA LEU A 155 11.06 7.84 2.83
C LEU A 155 11.05 9.32 2.45
N ILE A 156 11.91 9.74 1.51
CA ILE A 156 11.99 11.14 1.05
C ILE A 156 10.65 11.61 0.49
N LEU A 157 10.04 10.83 -0.39
CA LEU A 157 8.76 11.17 -1.01
C LEU A 157 7.61 11.17 -0.01
N ALA A 158 7.74 10.47 1.12
CA ALA A 158 6.75 10.45 2.20
C ALA A 158 6.91 11.62 3.19
N ILE A 159 8.04 12.34 3.23
CA ILE A 159 8.28 13.47 4.15
C ILE A 159 7.12 14.48 4.19
N PRO A 160 6.51 14.89 3.06
CA PRO A 160 5.40 15.83 3.08
C PRO A 160 4.23 15.40 3.97
N GLU A 161 3.94 14.10 4.08
CA GLU A 161 2.91 13.58 5.00
C GLU A 161 3.26 13.91 6.46
N ALA A 162 4.51 13.72 6.87
CA ALA A 162 4.94 14.03 8.24
C ALA A 162 4.91 15.55 8.53
N VAL A 163 5.30 16.35 7.54
CA VAL A 163 5.37 17.81 7.68
C VAL A 163 3.97 18.41 7.76
N TYR A 164 3.07 18.04 6.85
CA TYR A 164 1.76 18.66 6.72
C TYR A 164 0.67 18.06 7.60
N SER A 165 0.82 16.83 8.10
CA SER A 165 -0.16 16.25 9.02
C SER A 165 -0.13 16.97 10.38
N ASP A 166 -1.29 17.42 10.86
CA ASP A 166 -1.42 17.97 12.22
C ASP A 166 -2.81 17.67 12.82
N LEU A 167 -2.92 17.90 14.12
CA LEU A 167 -4.18 17.82 14.86
C LEU A 167 -5.03 19.05 14.58
N HIS A 168 -6.29 18.79 14.23
CA HIS A 168 -7.29 19.82 14.02
C HIS A 168 -8.52 19.54 14.87
N THR A 169 -9.03 20.60 15.49
CA THR A 169 -10.27 20.57 16.26
C THR A 169 -11.42 20.92 15.32
N PHE A 170 -12.36 20.00 15.17
CA PHE A 170 -13.59 20.23 14.42
C PHE A 170 -14.70 20.54 15.41
N ASN A 171 -15.39 21.66 15.17
CA ASN A 171 -16.53 22.08 15.99
C ASN A 171 -17.81 21.68 15.25
N VAL A 172 -18.63 20.85 15.89
CA VAL A 172 -19.94 20.47 15.37
C VAL A 172 -20.96 21.52 15.81
N THR A 173 -21.25 22.48 14.92
CA THR A 173 -22.19 23.59 15.19
C THR A 173 -23.58 23.12 15.61
N SER A 174 -23.96 21.89 15.24
CA SER A 174 -25.25 21.28 15.59
C SER A 174 -25.35 20.79 17.03
N THR A 175 -24.24 20.41 17.67
CA THR A 175 -24.23 19.79 19.02
C THR A 175 -23.42 20.58 20.04
N ASN A 176 -22.72 21.66 19.61
CA ASN A 176 -21.74 22.40 20.42
C ASN A 176 -20.60 21.53 20.99
N GLU A 177 -20.38 20.34 20.39
CA GLU A 177 -19.27 19.48 20.74
C GLU A 177 -18.09 19.74 19.79
N SER A 178 -16.88 19.56 20.33
CA SER A 178 -15.65 19.61 19.55
C SER A 178 -14.90 18.30 19.71
N PHE A 179 -14.32 17.82 18.61
CA PHE A 179 -13.48 16.62 18.61
C PHE A 179 -12.17 16.89 17.88
N VAL A 180 -11.10 16.25 18.36
CA VAL A 180 -9.76 16.41 17.79
C VAL A 180 -9.48 15.22 16.88
N THR A 181 -9.15 15.52 15.62
CA THR A 181 -8.77 14.49 14.63
C THR A 181 -7.45 14.85 13.94
N CYS A 182 -6.83 13.83 13.34
CA CYS A 182 -5.62 14.00 12.56
C CYS A 182 -5.98 14.23 11.10
N ALA A 183 -5.53 15.35 10.52
CA ALA A 183 -5.77 15.66 9.13
C ALA A 183 -4.45 15.61 8.33
N PRO A 184 -4.27 14.59 7.47
CA PRO A 184 -3.00 14.34 6.76
C PRO A 184 -2.90 15.15 5.47
N TYR A 185 -3.19 16.44 5.53
CA TYR A 185 -3.05 17.34 4.39
C TYR A 185 -2.82 18.78 4.86
N PRO A 186 -2.14 19.59 4.04
CA PRO A 186 -1.92 21.00 4.33
C PRO A 186 -3.23 21.80 4.32
N HIS A 187 -3.47 22.59 5.37
CA HIS A 187 -4.73 23.35 5.57
C HIS A 187 -4.67 24.78 5.01
N ALA A 188 -3.55 25.17 4.43
CA ALA A 188 -3.34 26.50 3.88
C ALA A 188 -3.99 26.62 2.49
N GLY A 189 -5.24 27.10 2.46
CA GLY A 189 -6.01 27.36 1.23
C GLY A 189 -6.51 26.09 0.53
N LYS A 190 -7.37 26.26 -0.48
CA LYS A 190 -8.01 25.13 -1.19
C LYS A 190 -7.06 24.38 -2.14
N LEU A 191 -6.06 25.07 -2.67
CA LEU A 191 -5.19 24.53 -3.73
C LEU A 191 -4.09 23.59 -3.19
N HIS A 192 -3.56 23.88 -2.00
CA HIS A 192 -2.46 23.13 -1.41
C HIS A 192 -2.80 21.64 -1.09
N PRO A 193 -3.96 21.28 -0.50
CA PRO A 193 -4.33 19.88 -0.29
C PRO A 193 -4.65 19.13 -1.59
N GLN A 194 -5.21 19.83 -2.59
CA GLN A 194 -5.49 19.25 -3.92
C GLN A 194 -4.21 18.90 -4.67
N ILE A 195 -3.23 19.81 -4.72
CA ILE A 195 -1.92 19.56 -5.35
C ILE A 195 -1.22 18.40 -4.64
N HIS A 196 -1.17 18.41 -3.31
CA HIS A 196 -0.52 17.36 -2.52
C HIS A 196 -1.14 15.98 -2.79
N SER A 197 -2.47 15.89 -2.69
CA SER A 197 -3.18 14.61 -2.93
C SER A 197 -3.08 14.11 -4.37
N MET A 198 -3.13 15.00 -5.36
CA MET A 198 -2.92 14.66 -6.77
C MET A 198 -1.48 14.18 -7.03
N ALA A 199 -0.48 14.87 -6.47
CA ALA A 199 0.92 14.47 -6.59
C ALA A 199 1.15 13.08 -5.99
N SER A 200 0.63 12.82 -4.78
CA SER A 200 0.72 11.51 -4.14
C SER A 200 0.06 10.42 -4.98
N PHE A 201 -1.13 10.67 -5.55
CA PHE A 201 -1.79 9.73 -6.45
C PHE A 201 -0.97 9.44 -7.72
N LEU A 202 -0.38 10.46 -8.34
CA LEU A 202 0.43 10.26 -9.55
C LEU A 202 1.72 9.48 -9.25
N ILE A 203 2.45 9.87 -8.21
CA ILE A 203 3.76 9.33 -7.87
C ILE A 203 3.67 7.90 -7.35
N PHE A 204 2.72 7.62 -6.46
CA PHE A 204 2.64 6.33 -5.77
C PHE A 204 1.67 5.34 -6.41
N TYR A 205 0.83 5.78 -7.38
CA TYR A 205 -0.15 4.92 -8.02
C TYR A 205 -0.04 4.93 -9.56
N VAL A 206 -0.30 6.07 -10.21
CA VAL A 206 -0.43 6.10 -11.69
C VAL A 206 0.89 5.85 -12.41
N ILE A 207 1.94 6.62 -12.11
CA ILE A 207 3.23 6.52 -12.80
C ILE A 207 3.84 5.12 -12.66
N PRO A 208 3.94 4.53 -11.45
CA PRO A 208 4.49 3.19 -11.31
C PRO A 208 3.68 2.12 -12.08
N LEU A 209 2.34 2.18 -12.05
CA LEU A 209 1.49 1.23 -12.78
C LEU A 209 1.67 1.33 -14.30
N LEU A 210 1.84 2.55 -14.84
CA LEU A 210 2.15 2.75 -16.26
C LEU A 210 3.51 2.16 -16.63
N VAL A 211 4.54 2.40 -15.82
CA VAL A 211 5.89 1.86 -16.04
C VAL A 211 5.86 0.33 -16.00
N ILE A 212 5.18 -0.26 -15.02
CA ILE A 212 5.01 -1.71 -14.90
C ILE A 212 4.28 -2.25 -16.14
N SER A 213 3.18 -1.62 -16.56
CA SER A 213 2.40 -2.02 -17.73
C SER A 213 3.23 -1.98 -19.02
N MET A 214 4.11 -0.99 -19.17
CA MET A 214 5.07 -0.93 -20.28
C MET A 214 6.04 -2.12 -20.26
N TYR A 215 6.64 -2.45 -19.11
CA TYR A 215 7.53 -3.61 -19.01
C TYR A 215 6.83 -4.90 -19.41
N TYR A 216 5.60 -5.14 -18.92
CA TYR A 216 4.84 -6.34 -19.28
C TYR A 216 4.37 -6.35 -20.74
N SER A 217 4.09 -5.19 -21.32
CA SER A 217 3.80 -5.08 -22.75
C SER A 217 4.99 -5.52 -23.60
N PHE A 218 6.20 -5.09 -23.24
CA PHE A 218 7.42 -5.52 -23.93
C PHE A 218 7.76 -6.99 -23.70
N ILE A 219 7.58 -7.50 -22.48
CA ILE A 219 7.75 -8.93 -22.17
C ILE A 219 6.83 -9.75 -23.08
N THR A 220 5.54 -9.39 -23.12
CA THR A 220 4.54 -10.08 -23.93
C THR A 220 4.89 -10.06 -25.42
N ARG A 221 5.22 -8.89 -25.97
CA ARG A 221 5.66 -8.76 -27.37
C ARG A 221 6.89 -9.59 -27.70
N SER A 222 7.89 -9.60 -26.82
CA SER A 222 9.10 -10.41 -26.99
C SER A 222 8.79 -11.89 -26.98
N LEU A 223 7.90 -12.35 -26.10
CA LEU A 223 7.51 -13.76 -26.02
C LEU A 223 6.74 -14.20 -27.26
N PHE A 224 5.83 -13.38 -27.78
CA PHE A 224 5.12 -13.67 -29.03
C PHE A 224 6.09 -13.74 -30.23
N LYS A 225 7.02 -12.79 -30.33
CA LYS A 225 8.04 -12.80 -31.40
C LYS A 225 8.98 -14.01 -31.27
N SER A 226 9.38 -14.42 -30.07
CA SER A 226 10.18 -15.64 -29.90
C SER A 226 9.39 -16.91 -30.23
N ALA A 227 8.10 -16.97 -29.89
CA ALA A 227 7.25 -18.11 -30.23
C ALA A 227 7.06 -18.26 -31.75
N SER A 228 6.98 -17.15 -32.50
CA SER A 228 6.86 -17.17 -33.96
C SER A 228 8.16 -17.50 -34.70
N ASN A 229 9.33 -17.37 -34.05
CA ASN A 229 10.65 -17.53 -34.66
C ASN A 229 11.43 -18.76 -34.15
N LEU A 230 10.82 -19.65 -33.36
CA LEU A 230 11.55 -20.77 -32.76
C LEU A 230 11.65 -22.00 -33.71
N PRO A 231 12.86 -22.47 -34.06
CA PRO A 231 13.06 -23.83 -34.56
C PRO A 231 12.81 -24.83 -33.43
N VAL A 232 12.27 -26.00 -33.77
CA VAL A 232 11.74 -27.01 -32.83
C VAL A 232 12.82 -27.66 -31.93
N GLU A 233 14.11 -27.48 -32.22
CA GLU A 233 15.22 -28.09 -31.48
C GLU A 233 15.98 -27.06 -30.63
N GLY A 234 15.53 -26.87 -29.39
CA GLY A 234 16.18 -26.01 -28.40
C GLY A 234 16.47 -26.74 -27.09
N ASN A 235 17.74 -26.70 -26.66
CA ASN A 235 18.30 -27.28 -25.44
C ASN A 235 17.32 -27.23 -24.23
N VAL A 236 16.90 -28.40 -23.71
CA VAL A 236 15.85 -28.55 -22.66
C VAL A 236 16.09 -27.66 -21.45
N HIS A 237 17.36 -27.43 -21.08
CA HIS A 237 17.77 -26.57 -19.97
C HIS A 237 17.41 -25.09 -20.20
N ALA A 238 17.59 -24.56 -21.41
CA ALA A 238 17.24 -23.18 -21.75
C ALA A 238 15.72 -22.97 -21.70
N ARG A 239 14.94 -23.94 -22.20
CA ARG A 239 13.47 -23.92 -22.15
C ARG A 239 12.96 -23.92 -20.70
N ARG A 240 13.50 -24.78 -19.83
CA ARG A 240 13.17 -24.80 -18.39
C ARG A 240 13.49 -23.46 -17.71
N GLN A 241 14.59 -22.82 -18.06
CA GLN A 241 14.98 -21.52 -17.50
C GLN A 241 14.01 -20.40 -17.91
N VAL A 242 13.57 -20.38 -19.17
CA VAL A 242 12.57 -19.41 -19.67
C VAL A 242 11.22 -19.61 -18.97
N GLU A 243 10.76 -20.86 -18.83
CA GLU A 243 9.50 -21.18 -18.12
C GLU A 243 9.54 -20.74 -16.65
N SER A 244 10.67 -20.96 -15.95
CA SER A 244 10.88 -20.45 -14.59
C SER A 244 10.78 -18.92 -14.52
N ARG A 245 11.40 -18.20 -15.46
CA ARG A 245 11.35 -16.72 -15.52
C ARG A 245 9.93 -16.22 -15.78
N LYS A 246 9.15 -16.89 -16.65
CA LYS A 246 7.73 -16.59 -16.90
C LYS A 246 6.88 -16.79 -15.65
N ARG A 247 7.06 -17.91 -14.92
CA ARG A 247 6.33 -18.17 -13.67
C ARG A 247 6.56 -17.04 -12.66
N LEU A 248 7.81 -16.59 -12.51
CA LEU A 248 8.14 -15.46 -11.64
C LEU A 248 7.51 -14.15 -12.11
N ALA A 249 7.51 -13.86 -13.42
CA ALA A 249 6.83 -12.70 -13.98
C ALA A 249 5.31 -12.74 -13.73
N LYS A 250 4.68 -13.91 -13.86
CA LYS A 250 3.26 -14.11 -13.52
C LYS A 250 2.98 -13.81 -12.04
N THR A 251 3.84 -14.29 -11.13
CA THR A 251 3.72 -13.98 -9.70
C THR A 251 3.81 -12.48 -9.43
N VAL A 252 4.78 -11.78 -10.03
CA VAL A 252 4.91 -10.32 -9.87
C VAL A 252 3.69 -9.60 -10.42
N LEU A 253 3.15 -10.02 -11.57
CA LEU A 253 1.92 -9.44 -12.14
C LEU A 253 0.70 -9.61 -11.21
N VAL A 254 0.58 -10.75 -10.54
CA VAL A 254 -0.49 -10.96 -9.53
C VAL A 254 -0.33 -9.95 -8.38
N PHE A 255 0.88 -9.76 -7.86
CA PHE A 255 1.10 -8.76 -6.80
C PHE A 255 0.82 -7.33 -7.26
N VAL A 256 1.13 -6.99 -8.51
CA VAL A 256 0.78 -5.68 -9.10
C VAL A 256 -0.73 -5.50 -9.20
N GLY A 257 -1.46 -6.54 -9.64
CA GLY A 257 -2.92 -6.50 -9.70
C GLY A 257 -3.55 -6.32 -8.32
N LEU A 258 -3.07 -7.06 -7.32
CA LEU A 258 -3.51 -6.91 -5.93
C LEU A 258 -3.20 -5.51 -5.40
N PHE A 259 -2.00 -4.98 -5.63
CA PHE A 259 -1.65 -3.62 -5.24
C PHE A 259 -2.61 -2.59 -5.85
N ALA A 260 -2.86 -2.67 -7.17
CA ALA A 260 -3.75 -1.75 -7.86
C ALA A 260 -5.18 -1.80 -7.28
N VAL A 261 -5.75 -3.00 -7.14
CA VAL A 261 -7.13 -3.16 -6.65
C VAL A 261 -7.27 -2.75 -5.19
N CYS A 262 -6.32 -3.12 -4.33
CA CYS A 262 -6.40 -2.83 -2.90
C CYS A 262 -6.14 -1.36 -2.55
N TRP A 263 -5.26 -0.67 -3.30
CA TRP A 263 -4.91 0.73 -3.01
C TRP A 263 -5.79 1.75 -3.74
N LEU A 264 -6.48 1.36 -4.82
CA LEU A 264 -7.36 2.26 -5.56
C LEU A 264 -8.42 2.94 -4.67
N PRO A 265 -9.17 2.23 -3.80
CA PRO A 265 -10.19 2.85 -2.95
C PRO A 265 -9.58 3.89 -2.01
N SER A 266 -8.43 3.57 -1.40
CA SER A 266 -7.72 4.48 -0.50
C SER A 266 -7.29 5.77 -1.20
N HIS A 267 -6.73 5.67 -2.42
CA HIS A 267 -6.37 6.85 -3.20
C HIS A 267 -7.58 7.68 -3.64
N ILE A 268 -8.67 7.03 -4.05
CA ILE A 268 -9.91 7.72 -4.40
C ILE A 268 -10.49 8.46 -3.20
N ILE A 269 -10.55 7.82 -2.03
CA ILE A 269 -11.05 8.44 -0.79
C ILE A 269 -10.17 9.63 -0.39
N TYR A 270 -8.85 9.48 -0.49
CA TYR A 270 -7.90 10.56 -0.17
C TYR A 270 -8.09 11.78 -1.08
N LEU A 271 -8.23 11.56 -2.40
CA LEU A 271 -8.55 12.61 -3.37
C LEU A 271 -9.94 13.21 -3.11
N TYR A 272 -10.95 12.38 -2.88
CA TYR A 272 -12.31 12.87 -2.64
C TYR A 272 -12.35 13.81 -1.43
N ARG A 273 -11.70 13.42 -0.33
CA ARG A 273 -11.61 14.22 0.90
C ARG A 273 -10.85 15.52 0.69
N SER A 274 -9.77 15.52 -0.10
CA SER A 274 -9.01 16.75 -0.36
C SER A 274 -9.77 17.75 -1.23
N TYR A 275 -10.61 17.29 -2.16
CA TYR A 275 -11.42 18.15 -3.03
C TYR A 275 -12.70 18.65 -2.36
N HIS A 276 -13.30 17.87 -1.46
CA HIS A 276 -14.53 18.21 -0.74
C HIS A 276 -14.29 18.74 0.67
N TYR A 277 -13.05 19.12 0.99
CA TYR A 277 -12.75 19.77 2.25
C TYR A 277 -13.37 21.18 2.26
N SER A 278 -14.49 21.33 2.96
CA SER A 278 -15.06 22.62 3.35
C SER A 278 -14.50 23.03 4.71
N GLN A 279 -13.87 24.21 4.78
CA GLN A 279 -13.48 24.85 6.05
C GLN A 279 -14.69 25.11 6.95
#